data_AF-A0A7K3S7N6-F1
#
_entry.id   AF-A0A7K3S7N6-F1
#
_cell.length_a   1.000
_cell.length_b   1.000
_cell.length_c   1.000
_cell.angle_alpha   90.00
_cell.angle_beta   90.00
_cell.angle_gamma   90.00
#
_symmetry.space_group_name_H-M   'P 1'
#
loop_
_entity.id
_entity.type
_entity.pdbx_description
1 polymer ?
#
loop_
_entity_poly.entity_id
_entity_poly.type
_entity_poly.pdbx_seq_one_letter_code
_entity_poly.pdbx_strand_id
1 'polypeptide(L)'
;MTRRDVFEYALLRVVPRVERGECFNAGVLVYCRAHSFVAARTYLDEAKLKALDPDADVVGVRAALRAVEGVCGGGAEAGQA
;
A
#
# COMPACT_ATOMS: atom_id res chain seq x y z
N MET A 1 -9.68 -6.07 -33.19
CA MET A 1 -8.85 -5.04 -32.54
C MET A 1 -8.89 -5.30 -31.04
N THR A 2 -7.75 -5.59 -30.41
CA THR A 2 -7.65 -5.69 -28.94
C THR A 2 -7.86 -4.31 -28.34
N ARG A 3 -8.97 -4.11 -27.63
CA ARG A 3 -9.24 -2.89 -26.87
C ARG A 3 -8.26 -2.85 -25.69
N ARG A 4 -7.59 -1.71 -25.49
CA ARG A 4 -6.72 -1.46 -24.33
C ARG A 4 -7.49 -0.55 -23.38
N ASP A 5 -7.54 -0.92 -22.11
CA ASP A 5 -8.13 -0.10 -21.05
C ASP A 5 -7.03 0.59 -20.25
N VAL A 6 -7.31 1.79 -19.73
CA VAL A 6 -6.34 2.57 -18.95
C VAL A 6 -6.31 2.06 -17.51
N PHE A 7 -5.10 1.78 -17.03
CA PHE A 7 -4.83 1.49 -15.63
C PHE A 7 -4.00 2.62 -15.04
N GLU A 8 -4.44 3.10 -13.88
CA GLU A 8 -3.72 4.07 -13.07
C GLU A 8 -3.09 3.36 -11.88
N TYR A 9 -1.94 3.84 -11.40
CA TYR A 9 -1.30 3.27 -10.23
C TYR A 9 -0.73 4.33 -9.31
N ALA A 10 -0.67 4.00 -8.03
CA ALA A 10 -0.03 4.80 -6.99
C ALA A 10 0.88 3.91 -6.15
N LEU A 11 2.04 4.44 -5.76
CA LEU A 11 2.97 3.75 -4.86
C LEU A 11 2.57 4.00 -3.41
N LEU A 12 2.51 2.92 -2.64
CA LEU A 12 2.44 2.99 -1.18
C LEU A 12 3.87 3.02 -0.66
N ARG A 13 4.21 4.08 0.09
CA ARG A 13 5.55 4.28 0.65
C ARG A 13 5.48 4.32 2.17
N VAL A 14 6.41 3.63 2.81
CA VAL A 14 6.63 3.73 4.24
C VAL A 14 7.65 4.83 4.49
N VAL A 15 7.34 5.72 5.43
CA VAL A 15 8.21 6.80 5.91
C VAL A 15 8.46 6.51 7.39
N PRO A 16 9.56 5.81 7.75
CA PRO A 16 9.79 5.37 9.13
C PRO A 16 9.95 6.55 10.10
N ARG A 17 10.62 7.61 9.63
CA ARG A 17 10.88 8.84 10.41
C ARG A 17 10.69 10.07 9.52
N VAL A 18 9.61 10.80 9.77
CA VAL A 18 9.14 11.89 8.89
C VAL A 18 10.17 13.02 8.80
N GLU A 19 10.85 13.32 9.91
CA GLU A 19 11.82 14.39 10.05
C GLU A 19 13.06 14.17 9.17
N ARG A 20 13.38 12.92 8.85
CA ARG A 20 14.53 12.56 8.00
C ARG A 20 14.16 12.49 6.52
N GLY A 21 12.87 12.44 6.19
CA GLY A 21 12.38 12.39 4.81
C GLY A 21 12.72 11.07 4.06
N GLU A 22 13.19 10.04 4.76
CA GLU A 22 13.53 8.75 4.17
C GLU A 22 12.26 7.94 3.91
N CYS A 23 12.19 7.29 2.74
CA CYS A 23 11.06 6.44 2.42
C CYS A 23 11.46 5.28 1.50
N PHE A 24 10.65 4.23 1.51
CA PHE A 24 10.78 3.12 0.57
C PHE A 24 9.40 2.60 0.14
N ASN A 25 9.35 2.00 -1.04
CA ASN A 25 8.11 1.41 -1.57
C ASN A 25 7.74 0.16 -0.77
N ALA A 26 6.50 0.09 -0.31
CA ALA A 26 5.93 -1.03 0.43
C ALA A 26 4.65 -1.56 -0.22
N GLY A 27 4.26 -1.05 -1.38
CA GLY A 27 3.14 -1.57 -2.14
C GLY A 27 2.76 -0.71 -3.35
N VAL A 28 1.74 -1.18 -4.05
CA VAL A 28 1.14 -0.50 -5.20
C VAL A 28 -0.38 -0.63 -5.12
N LEU A 29 -1.08 0.46 -5.41
CA LEU A 29 -2.51 0.47 -5.71
C LEU A 29 -2.67 0.57 -7.21
N VAL A 30 -3.55 -0.25 -7.78
CA VAL A 30 -3.91 -0.26 -9.19
C VAL A 30 -5.41 -0.04 -9.32
N TYR A 31 -5.79 0.89 -10.19
CA TYR A 31 -7.17 1.25 -10.45
C TYR A 31 -7.47 1.23 -11.94
N CYS A 32 -8.65 0.74 -12.31
CA CYS A 32 -9.18 0.86 -13.66
C CYS A 32 -10.68 1.16 -13.64
N ARG A 33 -11.05 2.35 -14.10
CA ARG A 33 -12.44 2.79 -14.19
C ARG A 33 -13.29 1.90 -15.09
N ALA A 34 -12.76 1.49 -16.25
CA ALA A 34 -13.49 0.71 -17.24
C ALA A 34 -13.94 -0.66 -16.71
N HIS A 35 -13.22 -1.20 -15.73
CA HIS A 35 -13.48 -2.48 -15.08
C HIS A 35 -14.05 -2.35 -13.68
N SER A 36 -14.33 -1.13 -13.21
CA SER A 36 -14.68 -0.84 -11.80
C SER A 36 -13.74 -1.54 -10.82
N PHE A 37 -12.45 -1.57 -11.18
CA PHE A 37 -11.45 -2.38 -10.50
C PHE A 37 -10.55 -1.50 -9.65
N VAL A 38 -10.34 -1.89 -8.40
CA VAL A 38 -9.28 -1.36 -7.53
C VAL A 38 -8.65 -2.53 -6.77
N ALA A 39 -7.34 -2.51 -6.65
CA ALA A 39 -6.61 -3.47 -5.82
C ALA A 39 -5.34 -2.85 -5.29
N ALA A 40 -4.97 -3.22 -4.07
CA ALA A 40 -3.63 -2.97 -3.54
C ALA A 40 -2.90 -4.28 -3.29
N ARG A 41 -1.57 -4.24 -3.49
CA ARG A 41 -0.65 -5.29 -3.06
C ARG A 41 0.50 -4.65 -2.32
N THR A 42 0.78 -5.20 -1.14
CA THR A 42 1.76 -4.68 -0.21
C THR A 42 2.78 -5.74 0.17
N TYR A 43 3.98 -5.26 0.48
CA TYR A 43 5.07 -6.07 0.99
C TYR A 43 5.90 -5.19 1.93
N LEU A 44 5.99 -5.59 3.19
CA LEU A 44 6.83 -4.92 4.18
C LEU A 44 8.17 -5.63 4.30
N ASP A 45 9.22 -4.92 3.91
CA ASP A 45 10.61 -5.32 4.18
C ASP A 45 11.01 -4.82 5.58
N GLU A 46 10.90 -5.71 6.57
CA GLU A 46 11.19 -5.37 7.97
C GLU A 46 12.66 -4.98 8.19
N ALA A 47 13.58 -5.58 7.43
CA ALA A 47 15.00 -5.27 7.53
C ALA A 47 15.28 -3.84 7.06
N LYS A 48 14.67 -3.40 5.95
CA LYS A 48 14.76 -1.99 5.50
C LYS A 48 14.11 -1.03 6.48
N LEU A 49 12.94 -1.38 7.02
CA LEU A 49 12.26 -0.57 8.02
C LEU A 49 13.17 -0.33 9.23
N LYS A 50 13.72 -1.40 9.81
CA LYS A 50 14.61 -1.35 10.98
C LYS A 50 15.98 -0.73 10.69
N ALA A 51 16.46 -0.81 9.45
CA ALA A 51 17.69 -0.12 9.04
C ALA A 51 17.52 1.41 8.99
N LEU A 52 16.34 1.89 8.61
CA LEU A 52 16.02 3.33 8.56
C LEU A 52 15.62 3.89 9.93
N ASP A 53 14.88 3.11 10.72
CA ASP A 53 14.54 3.44 12.10
C ASP A 53 14.49 2.16 12.96
N PRO A 54 15.49 1.92 13.84
CA PRO A 54 15.53 0.76 14.72
C PRO A 54 14.32 0.63 15.65
N ASP A 55 13.68 1.75 15.99
CA ASP A 55 12.55 1.79 16.93
C ASP A 55 11.18 1.71 16.23
N ALA A 56 11.15 1.62 14.88
CA ALA A 56 9.90 1.60 14.12
C ALA A 56 8.96 0.45 14.53
N ASP A 57 7.66 0.75 14.64
CA ASP A 57 6.61 -0.23 14.91
C ASP A 57 6.29 -1.07 13.67
N VAL A 58 6.95 -2.21 13.55
CA VAL A 58 6.76 -3.16 12.45
C VAL A 58 5.32 -3.68 12.39
N VAL A 59 4.69 -3.92 13.55
CA VAL A 59 3.35 -4.50 13.63
C VAL A 59 2.32 -3.46 13.15
N GLY A 60 2.42 -2.23 13.63
CA GLY A 60 1.57 -1.13 13.20
C GLY A 60 1.70 -0.82 11.70
N VAL A 61 2.93 -0.77 11.17
CA VAL A 61 3.17 -0.56 9.73
C VAL A 61 2.56 -1.69 8.90
N ARG A 62 2.74 -2.95 9.34
CA ARG A 62 2.15 -4.12 8.67
C ARG A 62 0.62 -4.07 8.69
N ALA A 63 0.03 -3.71 9.83
CA ALA A 63 -1.41 -3.56 9.97
C ALA A 63 -1.96 -2.46 9.05
N ALA A 64 -1.29 -1.31 8.97
CA ALA A 64 -1.66 -0.22 8.07
C ALA A 64 -1.62 -0.65 6.59
N LEU A 65 -0.56 -1.35 6.17
CA LEU A 65 -0.46 -1.88 4.81
C LEU A 65 -1.57 -2.88 4.49
N ARG A 66 -1.89 -3.79 5.43
CA ARG A 66 -3.00 -4.74 5.28
C ARG A 66 -4.37 -4.07 5.23
N ALA A 67 -4.57 -3.00 6.00
CA ALA A 67 -5.80 -2.23 5.94
C ALA A 67 -6.02 -1.63 4.53
N VAL A 68 -4.96 -1.13 3.88
CA VAL A 68 -5.06 -0.64 2.50
C VAL A 68 -5.47 -1.74 1.52
N GLU A 69 -4.95 -2.96 1.68
CA GLU A 69 -5.39 -4.12 0.88
C GLU A 69 -6.86 -4.47 1.14
N GLY A 70 -7.29 -4.47 2.40
CA GLY A 70 -8.67 -4.76 2.81
C GLY A 70 -9.67 -3.75 2.23
N VAL A 71 -9.37 -2.45 2.34
CA VAL A 71 -10.20 -1.38 1.78
C VAL A 71 -10.35 -1.53 0.26
N CYS A 72 -9.25 -1.84 -0.45
CA CYS A 72 -9.30 -2.05 -1.90
C CYS A 72 -10.01 -3.36 -2.29
N GLY A 73 -9.96 -4.39 -1.44
CA GLY A 73 -10.65 -5.66 -1.66
C GLY A 73 -12.17 -5.57 -1.48
N GLY A 74 -12.65 -4.57 -0.73
CA GLY A 74 -14.06 -4.44 -0.38
C GLY A 74 -14.54 -5.54 0.58
N GLY A 75 -15.85 -5.61 0.81
CA GLY A 75 -16.47 -6.58 1.71
C GLY A 75 -16.43 -6.18 3.19
N ALA A 76 -16.80 -7.12 4.08
CA ALA A 76 -16.99 -6.82 5.50
C ALA A 76 -15.72 -6.31 6.22
N GLU A 77 -14.55 -6.67 5.71
CA GLU A 77 -13.24 -6.29 6.28
C GLU A 77 -12.76 -4.90 5.83
N ALA A 78 -13.46 -4.23 4.91
CA ALA A 78 -13.05 -2.94 4.33
C ALA A 78 -13.32 -1.72 5.24
N GLY A 79 -13.96 -1.91 6.41
CA GLY A 79 -14.36 -0.83 7.29
C GLY A 79 -15.64 -0.11 6.83
N GLN A 80 -16.00 0.99 7.50
CA GLN A 80 -17.19 1.79 7.14
C GLN A 80 -16.83 2.87 6.10
N ALA A 81 -17.76 3.11 5.17
CA ALA A 81 -17.67 4.13 4.12
C ALA A 81 -18.17 5.49 4.61
#